data_AF-A0A968JHK4-F1
#
_entry.id   AF-A0A968JHK4-F1
#
_cell.length_a   1.000
_cell.length_b   1.000
_cell.length_c   1.000
_cell.angle_alpha   90.00
_cell.angle_beta   90.00
_cell.angle_gamma   90.00
#
_symmetry.space_group_name_H-M   'P 1'
#
loop_
_entity.id
_entity.type
_entity.pdbx_description
1 polymer ?
#
loop_
_entity_poly.entity_id
_entity_poly.type
_entity_poly.pdbx_seq_one_letter_code
_entity_poly.pdbx_strand_id
1 'polypeptide(L)'
;MQKSVLNGDYLRYYFRATTYYRVHSPMAYEFAQAILEDNRNFYAFEQLKSLQKLALKDQRSIALTHADQKENPTIGTIQQIAKQNTVKSYYYKLLFRIIHYYKPAFIVELGTSLGLSTMYAAAAALDRNIYTIEKEPAIANAAKQHFNLLRFKNIETFVGDYHQVFDNELFVEKNIDALIISPQVDLTLETLEKYMGQLTASSWVIVVGIADKAKKKIWNAVQEHPKITLSIAVYELGIAFCNHKVIEKQHLTLIATSKRAW
;
A
#
# COMPACT_ATOMS: atom_id res chain seq x y z
N MET A 1 14.91 -19.53 -3.16
CA MET A 1 13.70 -20.33 -2.85
C MET A 1 13.15 -19.86 -1.50
N GLN A 2 12.04 -19.13 -1.48
CA GLN A 2 11.30 -18.89 -0.23
C GLN A 2 10.49 -20.15 0.03
N LYS A 3 10.83 -20.91 1.07
CA LYS A 3 10.02 -22.03 1.54
C LYS A 3 8.63 -21.50 1.89
N SER A 4 7.60 -21.98 1.18
CA SER A 4 6.20 -21.73 1.54
C SER A 4 5.84 -22.60 2.74
N VAL A 5 6.31 -22.21 3.93
CA VAL A 5 5.64 -22.64 5.14
C VAL A 5 4.30 -21.90 5.11
N LEU A 6 3.19 -22.65 5.00
CA LEU A 6 1.86 -22.14 5.30
C LEU A 6 1.89 -21.66 6.75
N ASN A 7 2.17 -20.37 6.93
CA ASN A 7 2.18 -19.73 8.24
C ASN A 7 0.80 -19.92 8.88
N GLY A 8 0.72 -20.25 10.17
CA GLY A 8 -0.56 -20.48 10.87
C GLY A 8 -1.53 -19.31 10.73
N ASP A 9 -1.00 -18.09 10.56
CA ASP A 9 -1.77 -16.89 10.25
C ASP A 9 -2.49 -16.95 8.89
N TYR A 10 -1.85 -17.51 7.85
CA TYR A 10 -2.50 -17.68 6.54
C TYR A 10 -3.60 -18.73 6.60
N LEU A 11 -3.40 -19.82 7.35
CA LEU A 11 -4.45 -20.84 7.55
C LEU A 11 -5.65 -20.24 8.27
N ARG A 12 -5.42 -19.48 9.35
CA ARG A 12 -6.49 -18.76 10.06
C ARG A 12 -7.24 -17.80 9.15
N TYR A 13 -6.51 -17.03 8.34
CA TYR A 13 -7.09 -16.18 7.31
C TYR A 13 -7.92 -17.01 6.31
N TYR A 14 -7.39 -18.11 5.79
CA TYR A 14 -8.04 -18.95 4.78
C TYR A 14 -9.38 -19.51 5.28
N PHE A 15 -9.46 -19.94 6.54
CA PHE A 15 -10.71 -20.43 7.12
C PHE A 15 -11.71 -19.32 7.46
N ARG A 16 -11.24 -18.13 7.85
CA ARG A 16 -12.09 -16.97 8.17
C ARG A 16 -12.60 -16.23 6.93
N ALA A 17 -11.78 -16.12 5.89
CA ALA A 17 -12.07 -15.32 4.72
C ALA A 17 -13.29 -15.86 3.98
N THR A 18 -14.06 -15.01 3.32
CA THR A 18 -15.19 -15.45 2.49
C THR A 18 -15.00 -15.07 1.04
N THR A 19 -15.69 -15.75 0.13
CA THR A 19 -15.73 -15.39 -1.29
C THR A 19 -16.89 -14.45 -1.57
N TYR A 20 -16.91 -13.86 -2.76
CA TYR A 20 -17.95 -12.94 -3.18
C TYR A 20 -19.37 -13.54 -3.12
N TYR A 21 -19.51 -14.87 -3.24
CA TYR A 21 -20.81 -15.57 -3.16
C TYR A 21 -21.54 -15.40 -1.82
N ARG A 22 -20.83 -15.03 -0.74
CA ARG A 22 -21.40 -14.89 0.61
C ARG A 22 -21.33 -13.44 1.12
N VAL A 23 -21.12 -12.49 0.21
CA VAL A 23 -21.04 -11.06 0.53
C VAL A 23 -22.38 -10.42 0.20
N HIS A 24 -23.02 -9.82 1.20
CA HIS A 24 -24.30 -9.13 1.05
C HIS A 24 -24.15 -7.62 0.79
N SER A 25 -22.97 -7.05 1.05
CA SER A 25 -22.69 -5.64 0.77
C SER A 25 -22.42 -5.44 -0.72
N PRO A 26 -23.22 -4.60 -1.44
CA PRO A 26 -23.03 -4.39 -2.87
C PRO A 26 -21.62 -3.90 -3.22
N MET A 27 -21.08 -2.99 -2.41
CA MET A 27 -19.73 -2.44 -2.61
C MET A 27 -18.64 -3.50 -2.43
N ALA A 28 -18.79 -4.41 -1.46
CA ALA A 28 -17.83 -5.48 -1.26
C ALA A 28 -17.96 -6.60 -2.32
N TYR A 29 -19.17 -6.84 -2.82
CA TYR A 29 -19.40 -7.73 -3.96
C TYR A 29 -18.73 -7.17 -5.22
N GLU A 30 -18.93 -5.88 -5.53
CA GLU A 30 -18.29 -5.18 -6.65
C GLU A 30 -16.77 -5.24 -6.54
N PHE A 31 -16.21 -4.94 -5.37
CA PHE A 31 -14.77 -5.07 -5.12
C PHE A 31 -14.29 -6.50 -5.41
N ALA A 32 -14.99 -7.51 -4.90
CA ALA A 32 -14.56 -8.88 -5.07
C ALA A 32 -14.62 -9.29 -6.56
N GLN A 33 -15.72 -9.01 -7.25
CA GLN A 33 -15.91 -9.41 -8.64
C GLN A 33 -14.99 -8.65 -9.60
N ALA A 34 -14.92 -7.32 -9.49
CA ALA A 34 -14.22 -6.48 -10.47
C ALA A 34 -12.72 -6.36 -10.19
N ILE A 35 -12.28 -6.54 -8.94
CA ILE A 35 -10.89 -6.30 -8.55
C ILE A 35 -10.22 -7.57 -7.99
N LEU A 36 -10.89 -8.35 -7.15
CA LEU A 36 -10.27 -9.52 -6.53
C LEU A 36 -10.16 -10.69 -7.51
N GLU A 37 -11.23 -10.96 -8.28
CA GLU A 37 -11.28 -12.02 -9.29
C GLU A 37 -10.65 -11.65 -10.65
N ASP A 38 -10.36 -10.37 -10.89
CA ASP A 38 -9.78 -9.93 -12.16
C ASP A 38 -8.39 -10.52 -12.39
N ASN A 39 -8.28 -11.49 -13.29
CA ASN A 39 -7.05 -12.22 -13.59
C ASN A 39 -6.28 -11.66 -14.80
N ARG A 40 -6.70 -10.51 -15.35
CA ARG A 40 -6.02 -9.89 -16.49
C ARG A 40 -4.56 -9.59 -16.16
N ASN A 41 -3.68 -9.77 -17.16
CA ASN A 41 -2.29 -9.37 -17.06
C ASN A 41 -2.10 -7.99 -17.69
N PHE A 42 -1.99 -6.95 -16.86
CA PHE A 42 -1.81 -5.59 -17.32
C PHE A 42 -0.37 -5.35 -17.84
N TYR A 43 -0.24 -4.40 -18.77
CA TYR A 43 1.00 -4.08 -19.49
C TYR A 43 2.23 -3.84 -18.58
N ALA A 44 2.04 -3.30 -17.37
CA ALA A 44 3.13 -2.98 -16.45
C ALA A 44 3.62 -4.17 -15.62
N PHE A 45 2.84 -5.25 -15.51
CA PHE A 45 3.05 -6.27 -14.49
C PHE A 45 4.37 -7.04 -14.63
N GLU A 46 4.77 -7.40 -15.85
CA GLU A 46 6.01 -8.17 -16.05
C GLU A 46 7.25 -7.33 -15.79
N GLN A 47 7.25 -6.05 -16.19
CA GLN A 47 8.36 -5.13 -15.93
C GLN A 47 8.53 -4.87 -14.43
N LEU A 48 7.42 -4.55 -13.73
CA LEU A 48 7.46 -4.27 -12.29
C LEU A 48 7.83 -5.50 -11.46
N LYS A 49 7.34 -6.68 -11.85
CA LYS A 49 7.75 -7.95 -11.22
C LYS A 49 9.23 -8.25 -11.44
N SER A 50 9.78 -7.89 -12.60
CA SER A 50 11.20 -8.08 -12.90
C SER A 50 12.07 -7.15 -12.05
N LEU A 51 11.66 -5.90 -11.89
CA LEU A 51 12.32 -4.94 -11.01
C LEU A 51 12.29 -5.38 -9.54
N GLN A 52 11.16 -5.90 -9.06
CA GLN A 52 11.06 -6.49 -7.72
C GLN A 52 12.07 -7.63 -7.52
N LYS A 53 12.24 -8.50 -8.51
CA LYS A 53 13.27 -9.57 -8.45
C LYS A 53 14.69 -9.02 -8.46
N LEU A 54 14.93 -7.93 -9.19
CA LEU A 54 16.23 -7.26 -9.22
C LEU A 54 16.56 -6.66 -7.86
N ALA A 55 15.64 -5.91 -7.26
CA ALA A 55 15.81 -5.34 -5.92
C ALA A 55 16.11 -6.42 -4.86
N LEU A 56 15.47 -7.58 -4.93
CA LEU A 56 15.73 -8.73 -4.04
C LEU A 56 17.11 -9.38 -4.23
N LYS A 57 17.88 -8.99 -5.24
CA LYS A 57 19.23 -9.48 -5.54
C LYS A 57 20.30 -8.39 -5.49
N ASP A 58 19.90 -7.13 -5.34
CA ASP A 58 20.79 -5.98 -5.41
C ASP A 58 21.62 -5.84 -4.13
N GLN A 59 22.92 -6.09 -4.24
CA GLN A 59 23.86 -6.01 -3.11
C GLN A 59 24.50 -4.62 -2.94
N ARG A 60 24.10 -3.62 -3.73
CA ARG A 60 24.62 -2.26 -3.55
C ARG A 60 24.30 -1.77 -2.14
N SER A 61 25.33 -1.22 -1.48
CA SER A 61 25.23 -0.62 -0.17
C SER A 61 24.62 0.78 -0.26
N ILE A 62 23.81 1.12 0.74
CA ILE A 62 23.29 2.47 0.95
C ILE A 62 23.53 2.89 2.40
N ALA A 63 23.95 4.14 2.58
CA ALA A 63 24.15 4.74 3.88
C ALA A 63 22.81 5.24 4.41
N LEU A 64 22.35 4.68 5.53
CA LEU A 64 21.09 4.99 6.19
C LEU A 64 21.40 5.93 7.35
N THR A 65 20.86 7.14 7.27
CA THR A 65 21.14 8.19 8.24
C THR A 65 20.25 8.08 9.47
N HIS A 66 19.06 7.47 9.31
CA HIS A 66 17.97 7.46 10.29
C HIS A 66 17.61 8.89 10.72
N ALA A 67 16.49 9.42 10.20
CA ALA A 67 16.10 10.83 10.33
C ALA A 67 16.17 11.45 11.76
N ASP A 68 16.23 10.61 12.81
CA ASP A 68 16.21 11.00 14.21
C ASP A 68 17.57 10.88 14.95
N GLN A 69 18.67 10.50 14.29
CA GLN A 69 19.95 10.24 14.99
C GLN A 69 21.12 11.13 14.52
N LYS A 70 21.82 11.75 15.49
CA LYS A 70 23.16 12.37 15.32
C LYS A 70 24.29 11.31 15.26
N GLU A 71 23.96 10.06 14.97
CA GLU A 71 24.91 8.95 14.92
C GLU A 71 25.50 8.78 13.52
N ASN A 72 26.57 8.00 13.41
CA ASN A 72 27.13 7.64 12.11
C ASN A 72 26.11 6.83 11.31
N PRO A 73 26.01 7.05 9.98
CA PRO A 73 25.06 6.33 9.16
C PRO A 73 25.34 4.82 9.21
N THR A 74 24.27 4.03 9.35
CA THR A 74 24.36 2.57 9.25
C THR A 74 24.45 2.17 7.77
N ILE A 75 25.17 1.10 7.45
CA ILE A 75 25.27 0.61 6.07
C ILE A 75 24.33 -0.58 5.91
N GLY A 76 23.30 -0.41 5.08
CA GLY A 76 22.41 -1.49 4.65
C GLY A 76 22.59 -1.82 3.17
N THR A 77 22.03 -2.93 2.69
CA THR A 77 21.94 -3.22 1.25
C THR A 77 20.51 -3.08 0.74
N ILE A 78 20.37 -2.78 -0.55
CA ILE A 78 19.06 -2.74 -1.23
C ILE A 78 18.33 -4.09 -1.07
N GLN A 79 19.05 -5.21 -1.17
CA GLN A 79 18.48 -6.54 -0.96
C GLN A 79 17.87 -6.71 0.44
N GLN A 80 18.55 -6.25 1.50
CA GLN A 80 18.04 -6.38 2.87
C GLN A 80 16.73 -5.61 3.03
N ILE A 81 16.71 -4.36 2.56
CA ILE A 81 15.53 -3.50 2.56
C ILE A 81 14.39 -4.13 1.75
N ALA A 82 14.71 -4.64 0.55
CA ALA A 82 13.74 -5.34 -0.28
C ALA A 82 13.13 -6.55 0.44
N LYS A 83 13.94 -7.38 1.11
CA LYS A 83 13.46 -8.56 1.84
C LYS A 83 12.54 -8.20 3.00
N GLN A 84 12.77 -7.07 3.66
CA GLN A 84 11.99 -6.62 4.82
C GLN A 84 10.69 -5.91 4.41
N ASN A 85 10.73 -5.13 3.33
CA ASN A 85 9.68 -4.15 3.03
C ASN A 85 8.76 -4.57 1.88
N THR A 86 8.95 -5.77 1.34
CA THR A 86 8.28 -6.21 0.12
C THR A 86 7.28 -7.33 0.38
N VAL A 87 6.07 -7.17 -0.15
CA VAL A 87 5.03 -8.23 -0.18
C VAL A 87 5.06 -9.02 -1.48
N LYS A 88 4.32 -10.14 -1.54
CA LYS A 88 4.21 -10.91 -2.79
C LYS A 88 3.64 -10.04 -3.92
N SER A 89 4.14 -10.22 -5.15
CA SER A 89 3.70 -9.43 -6.32
C SER A 89 2.18 -9.43 -6.53
N TYR A 90 1.48 -10.47 -6.07
CA TYR A 90 0.03 -10.53 -6.04
C TYR A 90 -0.61 -9.29 -5.39
N TYR A 91 -0.09 -8.80 -4.26
CA TYR A 91 -0.68 -7.67 -3.54
C TYR A 91 -0.38 -6.34 -4.23
N TYR A 92 0.75 -6.19 -4.89
CA TYR A 92 1.01 -5.01 -5.72
C TYR A 92 0.16 -5.00 -7.00
N LYS A 93 -0.08 -6.17 -7.61
CA LYS A 93 -1.07 -6.29 -8.70
C LYS A 93 -2.48 -5.96 -8.22
N LEU A 94 -2.85 -6.38 -7.01
CA LEU A 94 -4.13 -6.02 -6.40
C LEU A 94 -4.22 -4.50 -6.19
N LEU A 95 -3.20 -3.86 -5.62
CA LEU A 95 -3.09 -2.41 -5.49
C LEU A 95 -3.30 -1.68 -6.83
N PHE A 96 -2.62 -2.13 -7.89
CA PHE A 96 -2.81 -1.60 -9.24
C PHE A 96 -4.27 -1.68 -9.68
N ARG A 97 -4.92 -2.86 -9.53
CA ARG A 97 -6.31 -3.07 -9.97
C ARG A 97 -7.27 -2.16 -9.20
N ILE A 98 -7.04 -1.97 -7.90
CA ILE A 98 -7.84 -1.04 -7.07
C ILE A 98 -7.76 0.38 -7.62
N ILE A 99 -6.54 0.91 -7.81
CA ILE A 99 -6.33 2.28 -8.29
C ILE A 99 -6.89 2.44 -9.71
N HIS A 100 -6.66 1.45 -10.57
CA HIS A 100 -7.13 1.46 -11.96
C HIS A 100 -8.66 1.47 -12.05
N TYR A 101 -9.33 0.77 -11.13
CA TYR A 101 -10.79 0.67 -11.08
C TYR A 101 -11.42 1.95 -10.53
N TYR A 102 -11.00 2.40 -9.34
CA TYR A 102 -11.63 3.54 -8.64
C TYR A 102 -11.16 4.92 -9.12
N LYS A 103 -10.01 5.00 -9.81
CA LYS A 103 -9.47 6.23 -10.43
C LYS A 103 -9.46 7.47 -9.50
N PRO A 104 -8.86 7.35 -8.29
CA PRO A 104 -8.76 8.47 -7.35
C PRO A 104 -7.94 9.60 -7.97
N ALA A 105 -8.28 10.88 -7.76
CA ALA A 105 -7.58 11.99 -8.41
C ALA A 105 -6.30 12.38 -7.65
N PHE A 106 -6.39 12.54 -6.33
CA PHE A 106 -5.25 12.88 -5.46
C PHE A 106 -4.81 11.66 -4.63
N ILE A 107 -3.65 11.09 -5.00
CA ILE A 107 -3.12 9.83 -4.44
C ILE A 107 -1.87 10.14 -3.62
N VAL A 108 -1.92 9.84 -2.32
CA VAL A 108 -0.81 10.02 -1.40
C VAL A 108 -0.34 8.65 -0.90
N GLU A 109 0.96 8.41 -0.96
CA GLU A 109 1.60 7.23 -0.40
C GLU A 109 2.54 7.61 0.74
N LEU A 110 2.33 6.99 1.90
CA LEU A 110 3.26 7.02 3.01
C LEU A 110 4.21 5.83 2.86
N GLY A 111 5.51 6.14 2.79
CA GLY A 111 6.60 5.19 2.67
C GLY A 111 6.84 4.73 1.24
N THR A 112 7.73 5.41 0.53
CA THR A 112 8.18 5.00 -0.80
C THR A 112 8.95 3.67 -0.78
N SER A 113 9.80 3.44 0.23
CA SER A 113 10.85 2.40 0.23
C SER A 113 11.58 2.34 -1.10
N LEU A 114 11.68 1.15 -1.72
CA LEU A 114 12.32 0.98 -3.03
C LEU A 114 11.39 1.32 -4.22
N GLY A 115 10.24 1.94 -3.95
CA GLY A 115 9.31 2.45 -4.96
C GLY A 115 8.36 1.41 -5.56
N LEU A 116 8.31 0.19 -5.03
CA LEU A 116 7.54 -0.90 -5.64
C LEU A 116 6.04 -0.59 -5.67
N SER A 117 5.39 -0.33 -4.53
CA SER A 117 3.98 0.07 -4.48
C SER A 117 3.72 1.35 -5.27
N THR A 118 4.60 2.34 -5.15
CA THR A 118 4.53 3.61 -5.89
C THR A 118 4.44 3.38 -7.40
N MET A 119 5.30 2.52 -7.96
CA MET A 119 5.30 2.25 -9.41
C MET A 119 4.07 1.46 -9.87
N TYR A 120 3.54 0.54 -9.05
CA TYR A 120 2.26 -0.11 -9.37
C TYR A 120 1.11 0.89 -9.32
N ALA A 121 1.11 1.83 -8.37
CA ALA A 121 0.13 2.90 -8.30
C ALA A 121 0.24 3.86 -9.50
N ALA A 122 1.45 4.30 -9.83
CA ALA A 122 1.73 5.22 -10.93
C ALA A 122 1.38 4.59 -12.29
N ALA A 123 1.64 3.29 -12.45
CA ALA A 123 1.22 2.56 -13.63
C ALA A 123 -0.30 2.49 -13.73
N ALA A 124 -1.04 2.33 -12.63
CA ALA A 124 -2.50 2.30 -12.68
C ALA A 124 -3.15 3.65 -13.03
N ALA A 125 -2.40 4.74 -12.90
CA ALA A 125 -2.87 6.12 -12.94
C ALA A 125 -1.97 7.02 -13.80
N LEU A 126 -1.70 6.61 -15.06
CA LEU A 126 -0.77 7.31 -15.96
C LEU A 126 -1.10 8.80 -16.23
N ASP A 127 -2.35 9.20 -15.99
CA ASP A 127 -2.92 10.51 -16.24
C ASP A 127 -2.86 11.47 -15.03
N ARG A 128 -2.30 11.02 -13.89
CA ARG A 128 -2.22 11.80 -12.64
C ARG A 128 -1.00 11.41 -11.81
N ASN A 129 -0.63 12.28 -10.87
CA ASN A 129 0.55 12.09 -10.04
C ASN A 129 0.28 11.19 -8.84
N ILE A 130 1.29 10.39 -8.49
CA ILE A 130 1.43 9.75 -7.18
C ILE A 130 2.38 10.60 -6.35
N TYR A 131 1.91 11.08 -5.20
CA TYR A 131 2.72 11.81 -4.24
C TYR A 131 3.18 10.83 -3.17
N THR A 132 4.48 10.52 -3.13
CA THR A 132 5.03 9.54 -2.20
C THR A 132 6.00 10.20 -1.23
N ILE A 133 5.99 9.76 0.02
CA ILE A 133 6.78 10.35 1.10
C ILE A 133 7.74 9.28 1.64
N GLU A 134 9.03 9.61 1.76
CA GLU A 134 10.06 8.74 2.33
C GLU A 134 10.90 9.50 3.36
N LYS A 135 11.11 8.90 4.53
CA LYS A 135 11.88 9.53 5.60
C LYS A 135 13.37 9.51 5.30
N GLU A 136 13.87 8.44 4.70
CA GLU A 136 15.30 8.23 4.49
C GLU A 136 15.75 8.67 3.09
N PRO A 137 16.57 9.75 2.97
CA PRO A 137 17.02 10.26 1.67
C PRO A 137 17.71 9.22 0.80
N ALA A 138 18.52 8.33 1.38
CA ALA A 138 19.22 7.30 0.61
C ALA A 138 18.26 6.28 -0.02
N ILE A 139 17.20 5.91 0.70
CA ILE A 139 16.14 5.02 0.20
C ILE A 139 15.33 5.74 -0.89
N ALA A 140 14.96 7.01 -0.65
CA ALA A 140 14.26 7.83 -1.64
C ALA A 140 15.06 7.95 -2.95
N ASN A 141 16.39 8.11 -2.86
CA ASN A 141 17.26 8.15 -4.03
C ASN A 141 17.28 6.81 -4.77
N ALA A 142 17.34 5.68 -4.06
CA ALA A 142 17.25 4.36 -4.68
C ALA A 142 15.91 4.15 -5.39
N ALA A 143 14.80 4.61 -4.80
CA ALA A 143 13.48 4.60 -5.45
C ALA A 143 13.46 5.46 -6.73
N LYS A 144 14.02 6.67 -6.67
CA LYS A 144 14.13 7.55 -7.85
C LYS A 144 14.92 6.90 -8.99
N GLN A 145 15.98 6.15 -8.69
CA GLN A 145 16.70 5.37 -9.71
C GLN A 145 15.80 4.32 -10.36
N HIS A 146 14.98 3.62 -9.58
CA HIS A 146 13.98 2.68 -10.10
C HIS A 146 12.91 3.35 -10.96
N PHE A 147 12.39 4.51 -10.53
CA PHE A 147 11.42 5.30 -11.29
C PHE A 147 12.00 5.73 -12.63
N ASN A 148 13.23 6.22 -12.64
CA ASN A 148 13.94 6.65 -13.85
C ASN A 148 14.23 5.47 -14.79
N LEU A 149 14.63 4.31 -14.25
CA LEU A 149 14.88 3.09 -15.02
C LEU A 149 13.64 2.65 -15.80
N LEU A 150 12.45 2.74 -15.18
CA LEU A 150 11.17 2.41 -15.82
C LEU A 150 10.45 3.61 -16.45
N ARG A 151 11.10 4.79 -16.45
CA ARG A 151 10.62 6.04 -17.08
C ARG A 151 9.27 6.52 -16.55
N PHE A 152 8.98 6.32 -15.26
CA PHE A 152 7.81 6.94 -14.63
C PHE A 152 7.98 8.46 -14.56
N LYS A 153 6.98 9.19 -15.06
CA LYS A 153 6.97 10.67 -15.08
C LYS A 153 5.93 11.28 -14.14
N ASN A 154 5.03 10.46 -13.61
CA ASN A 154 3.89 10.85 -12.79
C ASN A 154 4.09 10.45 -11.32
N ILE A 155 5.34 10.50 -10.83
CA ILE A 155 5.68 10.24 -9.44
C ILE A 155 6.42 11.45 -8.90
N GLU A 156 5.92 11.99 -7.79
CA GLU A 156 6.54 13.08 -7.06
C GLU A 156 6.93 12.57 -5.67
N THR A 157 8.20 12.72 -5.32
CA THR A 157 8.78 12.16 -4.08
C THR A 157 9.17 13.27 -3.12
N PHE A 158 8.54 13.29 -1.96
CA PHE A 158 8.92 14.13 -0.82
C PHE A 158 9.82 13.36 0.13
N VAL A 159 10.85 14.03 0.63
CA VAL A 159 11.81 13.44 1.57
C VAL A 159 11.71 14.16 2.90
N GLY A 160 11.42 13.42 3.96
CA GLY A 160 11.27 13.98 5.31
C GLY A 160 10.31 13.18 6.17
N ASP A 161 10.14 13.61 7.43
CA ASP A 161 9.18 12.99 8.33
C ASP A 161 7.74 13.19 7.84
N TYR A 162 6.90 12.16 7.99
CA TYR A 162 5.51 12.19 7.51
C TYR A 162 4.70 13.33 8.12
N HIS A 163 4.96 13.72 9.38
CA HIS A 163 4.28 14.84 10.01
C HIS A 163 4.73 16.17 9.41
N GLN A 164 6.03 16.35 9.19
CA GLN A 164 6.59 17.60 8.64
C GLN A 164 6.23 17.80 7.17
N VAL A 165 6.29 16.73 6.36
CA VAL A 165 5.95 16.80 4.94
C VAL A 165 4.46 17.10 4.76
N PHE A 166 3.60 16.66 5.68
CA PHE A 166 2.16 16.96 5.63
C PHE A 166 1.87 18.47 5.71
N ASP A 167 2.74 19.25 6.36
CA ASP A 167 2.58 20.70 6.49
C ASP A 167 2.99 21.45 5.20
N ASN A 168 3.41 20.75 4.14
CA ASN A 168 3.63 21.33 2.81
C ASN A 168 2.30 21.80 2.19
N GLU A 169 2.33 22.96 1.54
CA GLU A 169 1.17 23.64 0.94
C GLU A 169 0.32 22.71 0.04
N LEU A 170 0.96 21.81 -0.70
CA LEU A 170 0.28 20.86 -1.57
C LEU A 170 -0.75 19.99 -0.83
N PHE A 171 -0.42 19.55 0.38
CA PHE A 171 -1.29 18.69 1.18
C PHE A 171 -2.33 19.52 1.92
N VAL A 172 -1.96 20.70 2.44
CA VAL A 172 -2.86 21.54 3.24
C VAL A 172 -4.12 21.95 2.46
N GLU A 173 -4.01 22.19 1.15
CA GLU A 173 -5.11 22.68 0.32
C GLU A 173 -5.94 21.57 -0.35
N LYS A 174 -5.63 20.29 -0.13
CA LYS A 174 -6.23 19.19 -0.88
C LYS A 174 -6.84 18.11 0.00
N ASN A 175 -7.96 17.60 -0.47
CA ASN A 175 -8.56 16.38 0.05
C ASN A 175 -7.84 15.16 -0.54
N ILE A 176 -7.57 14.15 0.28
CA ILE A 176 -6.94 12.90 -0.15
C ILE A 176 -8.02 11.94 -0.65
N ASP A 177 -8.00 11.58 -1.93
CA ASP A 177 -8.91 10.58 -2.48
C ASP A 177 -8.45 9.16 -2.16
N ALA A 178 -7.14 8.92 -2.21
CA ALA A 178 -6.54 7.64 -1.90
C ALA A 178 -5.29 7.81 -1.03
N LEU A 179 -5.31 7.22 0.16
CA LEU A 179 -4.14 7.12 1.03
C LEU A 179 -3.58 5.69 0.99
N ILE A 180 -2.31 5.54 0.63
CA ILE A 180 -1.61 4.26 0.60
C ILE A 180 -0.59 4.25 1.73
N ILE A 181 -0.62 3.22 2.59
CA ILE A 181 0.35 3.02 3.67
C ILE A 181 1.17 1.76 3.35
N SER A 182 2.45 1.97 3.04
CA SER A 182 3.36 0.89 2.63
C SER A 182 3.82 0.00 3.80
N PRO A 183 4.34 -1.21 3.51
CA PRO A 183 4.66 -2.23 4.52
C PRO A 183 5.62 -1.78 5.62
N GLN A 184 6.62 -0.98 5.28
CA GLN A 184 7.70 -0.56 6.18
C GLN A 184 7.36 0.64 7.07
N VAL A 185 6.24 1.29 6.81
CA VAL A 185 5.88 2.54 7.47
C VAL A 185 5.64 2.32 8.95
N ASP A 186 6.27 3.07 9.83
CA ASP A 186 5.81 3.17 11.22
C ASP A 186 5.26 4.58 11.45
N LEU A 187 4.00 4.65 11.85
CA LEU A 187 3.26 5.90 12.03
C LEU A 187 2.77 5.97 13.47
N THR A 188 2.93 7.15 14.06
CA THR A 188 2.18 7.50 15.27
C THR A 188 0.69 7.60 14.90
N LEU A 189 -0.19 7.36 15.87
CA LEU A 189 -1.62 7.52 15.67
C LEU A 189 -1.99 8.98 15.35
N GLU A 190 -1.25 9.93 15.93
CA GLU A 190 -1.40 11.36 15.65
C GLU A 190 -1.08 11.70 14.19
N THR A 191 0.05 11.20 13.66
CA THR A 191 0.38 11.42 12.25
C THR A 191 -0.63 10.73 11.35
N LEU A 192 -1.08 9.51 11.68
CA LEU A 192 -2.13 8.84 10.92
C LEU A 192 -3.42 9.69 10.88
N GLU A 193 -3.84 10.22 12.03
CA GLU A 193 -5.04 11.06 12.15
C GLU A 193 -4.96 12.31 11.28
N LYS A 194 -3.78 12.96 11.16
CA LYS A 194 -3.60 14.10 10.25
C LYS A 194 -4.00 13.77 8.79
N TYR A 195 -3.47 12.67 8.25
CA TYR A 195 -3.80 12.24 6.88
C TYR A 195 -5.25 11.79 6.76
N MET A 196 -5.77 11.06 7.76
CA MET A 196 -7.18 10.64 7.80
C MET A 196 -8.15 11.83 7.87
N GLY A 197 -7.72 12.94 8.49
CA GLY A 197 -8.43 14.21 8.58
C GLY A 197 -8.77 14.82 7.22
N GLN A 198 -7.95 14.58 6.19
CA GLN A 198 -8.17 15.06 4.81
C GLN A 198 -9.01 14.12 3.93
N LEU A 199 -9.44 12.98 4.47
CA LEU A 199 -10.31 12.07 3.73
C LEU A 199 -11.74 12.63 3.66
N THR A 200 -12.37 12.40 2.52
CA THR A 200 -13.76 12.75 2.22
C THR A 200 -14.63 11.50 2.17
N ALA A 201 -15.91 11.67 1.92
CA ALA A 201 -16.87 10.57 1.76
C ALA A 201 -16.51 9.54 0.67
N SER A 202 -15.83 9.98 -0.40
CA SER A 202 -15.42 9.13 -1.53
C SER A 202 -14.01 8.56 -1.36
N SER A 203 -13.31 8.97 -0.30
CA SER A 203 -11.94 8.58 -0.07
C SER A 203 -11.81 7.15 0.41
N TRP A 204 -10.61 6.61 0.23
CA TRP A 204 -10.27 5.28 0.68
C TRP A 204 -8.81 5.17 1.09
N VAL A 205 -8.53 4.17 1.91
CA VAL A 205 -7.22 3.92 2.52
C VAL A 205 -6.81 2.50 2.21
N ILE A 206 -5.61 2.30 1.68
CA ILE A 206 -4.99 1.00 1.52
C ILE A 206 -3.85 0.86 2.50
N VAL A 207 -3.82 -0.26 3.23
CA VAL A 207 -2.67 -0.64 4.05
C VAL A 207 -2.09 -1.93 3.48
N VAL A 208 -0.81 -1.90 3.14
CA VAL A 208 -0.08 -3.07 2.62
C VAL A 208 0.77 -3.66 3.75
N GLY A 209 0.83 -4.99 3.81
CA GLY A 209 1.53 -5.74 4.85
C GLY A 209 0.71 -6.06 6.11
N ILE A 210 -0.63 -5.97 6.11
CA ILE A 210 -1.48 -6.12 7.32
C ILE A 210 -1.42 -7.51 7.99
N ALA A 211 -0.69 -8.48 7.44
CA ALA A 211 -0.39 -9.73 8.13
C ALA A 211 0.67 -9.57 9.24
N ASP A 212 1.56 -8.58 9.10
CA ASP A 212 2.57 -8.22 10.08
C ASP A 212 1.97 -7.57 11.34
N LYS A 213 2.60 -7.79 12.50
CA LYS A 213 2.08 -7.30 13.79
C LYS A 213 2.07 -5.77 13.89
N ALA A 214 3.10 -5.08 13.41
CA ALA A 214 3.15 -3.62 13.44
C ALA A 214 2.10 -3.04 12.49
N LYS A 215 1.98 -3.61 11.30
CA LYS A 215 0.95 -3.22 10.31
C LYS A 215 -0.48 -3.46 10.78
N LYS A 216 -0.74 -4.53 11.54
CA LYS A 216 -2.05 -4.78 12.16
C LYS A 216 -2.50 -3.64 13.07
N LYS A 217 -1.58 -3.00 13.81
CA LYS A 217 -1.91 -1.86 14.66
C LYS A 217 -2.44 -0.68 13.83
N ILE A 218 -1.74 -0.34 12.75
CA ILE A 218 -2.17 0.73 11.83
C ILE A 218 -3.51 0.34 11.18
N TRP A 219 -3.65 -0.91 10.72
CA TRP A 219 -4.89 -1.38 10.12
C TRP A 219 -6.09 -1.29 11.06
N ASN A 220 -5.94 -1.70 12.32
CA ASN A 220 -6.99 -1.59 13.32
C ASN A 220 -7.37 -0.12 13.56
N ALA A 221 -6.39 0.78 13.69
CA ALA A 221 -6.66 2.22 13.83
C ALA A 221 -7.43 2.78 12.63
N VAL A 222 -7.09 2.36 11.40
CA VAL A 222 -7.85 2.73 10.19
C VAL A 222 -9.29 2.20 10.28
N GLN A 223 -9.52 0.95 10.68
CA GLN A 223 -10.87 0.38 10.80
C GLN A 223 -11.73 1.09 11.86
N GLU A 224 -11.11 1.49 12.98
CA GLU A 224 -11.76 2.16 14.09
C GLU A 224 -12.09 3.62 13.78
N HIS A 225 -11.38 4.26 12.84
CA HIS A 225 -11.56 5.66 12.50
C HIS A 225 -13.02 6.01 12.13
N PRO A 226 -13.60 7.13 12.62
CA PRO A 226 -15.02 7.45 12.45
C PRO A 226 -15.48 7.57 11.00
N LYS A 227 -14.59 8.02 10.10
CA LYS A 227 -14.93 8.13 8.66
C LYS A 227 -15.06 6.78 7.97
N ILE A 228 -14.46 5.69 8.48
CA ILE A 228 -14.47 4.39 7.81
C ILE A 228 -15.77 3.64 8.09
N THR A 229 -16.45 3.21 7.03
CA THR A 229 -17.72 2.46 7.11
C THR A 229 -17.62 1.05 6.58
N LEU A 230 -16.73 0.79 5.61
CA LEU A 230 -16.47 -0.55 5.09
C LEU A 230 -14.97 -0.78 5.04
N SER A 231 -14.52 -1.95 5.46
CA SER A 231 -13.14 -2.38 5.25
C SER A 231 -13.09 -3.82 4.76
N ILE A 232 -12.19 -4.11 3.82
CA ILE A 232 -11.97 -5.42 3.24
C ILE A 232 -10.50 -5.79 3.43
N ALA A 233 -10.26 -6.93 4.09
CA ALA A 233 -8.93 -7.51 4.27
C ALA A 233 -8.72 -8.72 3.35
N VAL A 234 -7.64 -8.68 2.56
CA VAL A 234 -7.16 -9.77 1.68
C VAL A 234 -5.76 -10.14 2.12
N TYR A 235 -5.65 -10.88 3.23
CA TYR A 235 -4.42 -11.34 3.90
C TYR A 235 -3.34 -10.27 4.14
N GLU A 236 -2.49 -9.91 3.16
CA GLU A 236 -1.47 -8.87 3.32
C GLU A 236 -1.94 -7.48 2.88
N LEU A 237 -3.12 -7.32 2.27
CA LEU A 237 -3.62 -6.00 1.86
C LEU A 237 -4.99 -5.74 2.48
N GLY A 238 -5.15 -4.59 3.12
CA GLY A 238 -6.42 -4.06 3.59
C GLY A 238 -6.82 -2.83 2.79
N ILE A 239 -8.10 -2.70 2.49
CA ILE A 239 -8.70 -1.48 1.93
C ILE A 239 -9.89 -1.03 2.78
N ALA A 240 -9.96 0.25 3.11
CA ALA A 240 -11.03 0.86 3.89
C ALA A 240 -11.65 2.03 3.13
N PHE A 241 -12.97 2.18 3.20
CA PHE A 241 -13.75 3.15 2.46
C PHE A 241 -14.49 4.10 3.41
N CYS A 242 -14.54 5.39 3.05
CA CYS A 242 -15.13 6.44 3.88
C CYS A 242 -16.65 6.67 3.67
N ASN A 243 -17.36 5.70 3.06
CA ASN A 243 -18.70 5.92 2.54
C ASN A 243 -19.77 6.09 3.65
N HIS A 244 -20.08 7.33 4.00
CA HIS A 244 -21.08 7.73 5.02
C HIS A 244 -22.53 7.27 4.72
N LYS A 245 -22.82 6.75 3.52
CA LYS A 245 -24.16 6.21 3.21
C LYS A 245 -24.41 4.83 3.80
N VAL A 246 -23.37 4.18 4.33
CA VAL A 246 -23.49 2.90 5.03
C VAL A 246 -23.64 3.18 6.53
N ILE A 247 -24.79 2.83 7.09
CA ILE A 247 -25.18 3.16 8.48
C ILE A 247 -24.40 2.31 9.51
N GLU A 248 -24.04 1.06 9.16
CA GLU A 248 -23.32 0.16 10.06
C GLU A 248 -21.92 -0.16 9.54
N LYS A 249 -20.91 -0.06 10.41
CA LYS A 249 -19.54 -0.43 10.08
C LYS A 249 -19.44 -1.91 9.72
N GLN A 250 -18.84 -2.23 8.58
CA GLN A 250 -18.62 -3.59 8.12
C GLN A 250 -17.14 -3.89 7.91
N HIS A 251 -16.66 -4.95 8.54
CA HIS A 251 -15.27 -5.40 8.41
C HIS A 251 -15.24 -6.82 7.85
N LEU A 252 -14.92 -6.94 6.56
CA LEU A 252 -14.93 -8.20 5.83
C LEU A 252 -13.50 -8.70 5.62
N THR A 253 -13.35 -10.03 5.64
CA THR A 253 -12.13 -10.69 5.18
C THR A 253 -12.51 -11.47 3.94
N LEU A 254 -11.89 -11.15 2.80
CA LEU A 254 -12.21 -11.75 1.51
C LEU A 254 -11.03 -12.54 0.95
N ILE A 255 -11.35 -13.59 0.20
CA ILE A 255 -10.40 -14.39 -0.56
C ILE A 255 -10.94 -14.61 -1.97
N ALA A 256 -10.06 -14.55 -2.97
CA ALA A 256 -10.44 -14.85 -4.35
C ALA A 256 -10.92 -16.30 -4.46
N THR A 257 -11.98 -16.54 -5.24
CA THR A 257 -12.55 -17.85 -5.50
C THR A 257 -11.52 -18.78 -6.14
N SER A 258 -10.68 -18.26 -7.05
CA SER A 258 -9.54 -19.00 -7.62
C SER A 258 -8.51 -19.52 -6.61
N LYS A 259 -8.53 -19.02 -5.36
CA LYS A 259 -7.67 -19.49 -4.27
C LYS A 259 -8.38 -20.44 -3.30
N ARG A 260 -9.70 -20.66 -3.45
CA ARG A 260 -10.46 -21.67 -2.71
C ARG A 260 -10.39 -23.00 -3.45
N ALA A 261 -10.33 -24.08 -2.69
CA ALA A 261 -10.32 -25.44 -3.24
C ALA A 261 -11.72 -25.96 -3.60
N TRP A 262 -12.78 -25.22 -3.26
CA TRP A 262 -14.19 -25.55 -3.50
C TRP A 262 -15.00 -24.29 -3.78
#